data_AF-A0A8H2WA64-F1
#
_entry.id   AF-A0A8H2WA64-F1
#
_cell.length_a   1.000
_cell.length_b   1.000
_cell.length_c   1.000
_cell.angle_alpha   90.00
_cell.angle_beta   90.00
_cell.angle_gamma   90.00
#
_symmetry.space_group_name_H-M   'P 1'
#
loop_
_entity.id
_entity.type
_entity.pdbx_description
1 polymer ?
#
loop_
_entity_poly.entity_id
_entity_poly.type
_entity_poly.pdbx_seq_one_letter_code
_entity_poly.pdbx_strand_id
1 'polypeptide(L)'
;MNDLIEFVKIRSVGLSQPSRATLNRTHKVHPIATIQVESFQCALEQKGHHLETTRELGGAIVAYSPLIRGLLAGEITSHSDLSDTDMKKITPRYAQESFPKIPELVENFK
;
A
#
# COMPACT_ATOMS: atom_id res chain seq x y z
N MET A 1 7.49 22.95 -0.54
CA MET A 1 6.63 22.17 -1.46
C MET A 1 5.68 23.10 -2.20
N ASN A 2 5.01 24.03 -1.49
CA ASN A 2 4.18 25.08 -2.10
C ASN A 2 4.94 25.92 -3.12
N ASP A 3 6.18 26.32 -2.81
CA ASP A 3 7.03 27.07 -3.75
C ASP A 3 7.24 26.30 -5.07
N LEU A 4 7.29 24.95 -5.03
CA LEU A 4 7.43 24.14 -6.24
C LEU A 4 6.16 24.15 -7.09
N ILE A 5 4.99 24.38 -6.48
CA ILE A 5 3.72 24.56 -7.21
C ILE A 5 3.61 25.99 -7.74
N GLU A 6 3.98 26.97 -6.92
CA GLU A 6 3.99 28.40 -7.32
C GLU A 6 4.95 28.65 -8.49
N PHE A 7 6.13 28.03 -8.47
CA PHE A 7 7.07 28.04 -9.60
C PHE A 7 6.72 27.03 -10.71
N VAL A 8 5.55 26.39 -10.65
CA VAL A 8 5.02 25.45 -11.66
C VAL A 8 5.97 24.26 -11.95
N LYS A 9 6.78 23.86 -10.97
CA LYS A 9 7.69 22.70 -11.06
C LYS A 9 6.95 21.38 -10.83
N ILE A 10 5.86 21.40 -10.05
CA ILE A 10 4.97 20.25 -9.82
C ILE A 10 3.51 20.71 -9.85
N ARG A 11 2.59 19.80 -10.19
CA ARG A 11 1.13 20.10 -10.22
C ARG A 11 0.42 19.77 -8.91
N SER A 12 0.92 18.78 -8.17
CA SER A 12 0.24 18.22 -7.00
C SER A 12 1.22 17.52 -6.07
N VAL A 13 0.83 17.37 -4.80
CA VAL A 13 1.60 16.65 -3.78
C VAL A 13 0.89 15.35 -3.41
N GLY A 14 1.67 14.28 -3.25
CA GLY A 14 1.23 13.03 -2.66
C GLY A 14 2.13 12.59 -1.51
N LEU A 15 1.63 11.70 -0.66
CA LEU A 15 2.39 11.12 0.46
C LEU A 15 2.49 9.60 0.32
N SER A 16 3.63 9.02 0.70
CA SER A 16 3.80 7.57 0.75
C SER A 16 3.67 7.08 2.19
N GLN A 17 2.77 6.13 2.42
CA GLN A 17 2.40 5.53 3.70
C GLN A 17 2.24 6.52 4.87
N PRO A 18 1.47 7.63 4.70
CA PRO A 18 1.28 8.56 5.80
C PRO A 18 0.37 7.94 6.86
N SER A 19 0.68 8.14 8.15
CA SER A 19 -0.34 7.93 9.19
C SER A 19 -1.52 8.90 8.99
N ARG A 20 -2.71 8.56 9.53
CA ARG A 20 -3.86 9.48 9.55
C ARG A 20 -3.53 10.85 10.15
N ALA A 21 -2.77 10.86 11.25
CA ALA A 21 -2.35 12.09 11.92
C ALA A 21 -1.44 12.95 11.03
N THR A 22 -0.52 12.31 10.30
CA THR A 22 0.34 12.96 9.32
C THR A 22 -0.49 13.53 8.17
N LEU A 23 -1.38 12.73 7.58
CA LEU A 23 -2.22 13.16 6.47
C LEU A 23 -3.08 14.38 6.84
N ASN A 24 -3.76 14.34 7.99
CA ASN A 24 -4.57 15.47 8.47
C ASN A 24 -3.76 16.73 8.75
N ARG A 25 -2.56 16.61 9.34
CA ARG A 25 -1.69 17.76 9.59
C ARG A 25 -1.17 18.36 8.29
N THR A 26 -0.73 17.53 7.35
CA THR A 26 -0.15 18.01 6.09
C THR A 26 -1.22 18.60 5.19
N HIS A 27 -2.41 17.99 5.11
CA HIS A 27 -3.52 18.47 4.29
C HIS A 27 -4.01 19.88 4.72
N LYS A 28 -3.88 20.23 6.01
CA LYS A 28 -4.15 21.59 6.52
C LYS A 28 -3.16 22.66 6.01
N VAL A 29 -1.95 22.26 5.65
CA VAL A 29 -0.90 23.17 5.13
C VAL A 29 -0.96 23.24 3.61
N HIS A 30 -1.16 22.10 2.96
CA HIS A 30 -1.31 22.02 1.51
C HIS A 30 -2.21 20.83 1.14
N PRO A 31 -3.20 20.99 0.25
CA PRO A 31 -4.04 19.89 -0.21
C PRO A 31 -3.20 18.71 -0.71
N ILE A 32 -3.41 17.54 -0.11
CA ILE A 32 -2.78 16.29 -0.53
C ILE A 32 -3.68 15.63 -1.56
N ALA A 33 -3.21 15.54 -2.80
CA ALA A 33 -3.97 15.00 -3.91
C ALA A 33 -4.02 13.47 -3.89
N THR A 34 -2.95 12.82 -3.42
CA THR A 34 -2.86 11.36 -3.41
C THR A 34 -2.13 10.84 -2.19
N ILE A 35 -2.48 9.62 -1.77
CA ILE A 35 -1.62 8.82 -0.91
C ILE A 35 -1.26 7.50 -1.60
N GLN A 36 -0.07 6.99 -1.32
CA GLN A 36 0.35 5.67 -1.73
C GLN A 36 0.40 4.74 -0.51
N VAL A 37 -0.23 3.58 -0.56
CA VAL A 37 -0.31 2.61 0.54
C VAL A 37 -0.19 1.18 0.01
N GLU A 38 0.25 0.22 0.82
CA GLU A 38 0.36 -1.18 0.39
C GLU A 38 -1.02 -1.75 0.08
N SER A 39 -1.17 -2.41 -1.07
CA SER A 39 -2.45 -2.99 -1.51
C SER A 39 -2.98 -4.00 -0.50
N PHE A 40 -2.08 -4.77 0.11
CA PHE A 40 -2.41 -5.69 1.19
C PHE A 40 -2.93 -4.97 2.44
N GLN A 41 -2.38 -3.80 2.76
CA GLN A 41 -2.84 -2.98 3.88
C GLN A 41 -4.21 -2.35 3.57
N CYS A 42 -4.45 -1.89 2.34
CA CYS A 42 -5.78 -1.44 1.90
C CYS A 42 -6.83 -2.54 2.00
N ALA A 43 -6.44 -3.76 1.64
CA ALA A 43 -7.29 -4.92 1.62
C ALA A 43 -7.60 -5.48 3.02
N LEU A 44 -6.59 -5.50 3.90
CA LEU A 44 -6.73 -5.94 5.29
C LEU A 44 -7.25 -4.86 6.23
N GLU A 45 -7.21 -3.59 5.83
CA GLU A 45 -7.91 -2.54 6.55
C GLU A 45 -9.41 -2.85 6.47
N GLN A 46 -9.87 -3.60 7.47
CA GLN A 46 -11.27 -3.66 7.86
C GLN A 46 -11.72 -2.24 8.15
N LYS A 47 -12.11 -1.51 7.10
CA LYS A 47 -12.84 -0.24 7.13
C LYS A 47 -12.26 0.80 8.12
N GLY A 48 -11.36 1.66 7.64
CA GLY A 48 -11.57 3.07 8.00
C GLY A 48 -10.42 3.95 8.45
N HIS A 49 -9.17 3.70 8.05
CA HIS A 49 -8.10 4.66 8.37
C HIS A 49 -7.61 5.43 7.16
N HIS A 50 -7.02 4.78 6.16
CA HIS A 50 -6.53 5.50 4.98
C HIS A 50 -7.64 5.76 3.96
N LEU A 51 -8.47 4.75 3.68
CA LEU A 51 -9.57 4.84 2.71
C LEU A 51 -10.60 5.93 3.07
N GLU A 52 -11.05 5.95 4.32
CA GLU A 52 -12.04 6.93 4.79
C GLU A 52 -11.43 8.34 4.85
N THR A 53 -10.28 8.50 5.51
CA THR A 53 -9.63 9.82 5.62
C THR A 53 -9.31 10.40 4.24
N THR A 54 -8.77 9.61 3.31
CA THR A 54 -8.45 10.12 1.97
C THR A 54 -9.71 10.48 1.18
N ARG A 55 -10.81 9.73 1.34
CA ARG A 55 -12.10 10.06 0.73
C ARG A 55 -12.68 11.36 1.30
N GLU A 56 -12.65 11.54 2.63
CA GLU A 56 -13.09 12.76 3.30
C GLU A 56 -12.31 14.00 2.84
N LEU A 57 -11.00 13.83 2.61
CA LEU A 57 -10.11 14.90 2.13
C LEU A 57 -10.16 15.11 0.61
N GLY A 58 -10.95 14.33 -0.13
CA GLY A 58 -11.08 14.44 -1.59
C GLY A 58 -9.84 14.00 -2.39
N GLY A 59 -8.94 13.23 -1.78
CA GLY A 59 -7.75 12.69 -2.45
C GLY A 59 -7.98 11.32 -3.09
N ALA A 60 -7.00 10.85 -3.87
CA ALA A 60 -6.98 9.50 -4.42
C ALA A 60 -6.00 8.57 -3.69
N ILE A 61 -6.24 7.26 -3.78
CA ILE A 61 -5.35 6.23 -3.26
C ILE A 61 -4.66 5.52 -4.42
N VAL A 62 -3.34 5.40 -4.32
CA VAL A 62 -2.51 4.62 -5.21
C VAL A 62 -2.04 3.39 -4.46
N ALA A 63 -2.51 2.22 -4.86
CA ALA A 63 -2.14 0.97 -4.21
C ALA A 63 -0.77 0.48 -4.73
N TYR A 64 0.21 0.33 -3.84
CA TYR A 64 1.52 -0.24 -4.16
C TYR A 64 1.46 -1.77 -4.06
N SER A 65 2.14 -2.47 -4.98
CA SER A 65 2.14 -3.94 -5.08
C SER A 65 0.73 -4.56 -5.14
N PRO A 66 -0.10 -4.16 -6.13
CA PRO A 66 -1.49 -4.62 -6.25
C PRO A 66 -1.65 -6.13 -6.38
N LEU A 67 -0.67 -6.81 -6.99
CA LEU A 67 -0.69 -8.27 -7.15
C LEU A 67 -0.03 -9.03 -5.99
N ILE A 68 0.18 -8.35 -4.85
CA ILE A 68 0.84 -8.89 -3.66
C ILE A 68 2.14 -9.62 -4.05
N ARG A 69 2.96 -8.95 -4.88
CA ARG A 69 4.28 -9.44 -5.31
C ARG A 69 4.26 -10.81 -6.03
N GLY A 70 3.23 -11.06 -6.83
CA GLY A 70 3.09 -12.27 -7.67
C GLY A 70 2.06 -13.28 -7.14
N LEU A 71 1.60 -13.13 -5.89
CA LEU A 71 0.64 -14.04 -5.28
C LEU A 71 -0.73 -14.01 -5.97
N LEU A 72 -1.30 -12.82 -6.22
CA LEU A 72 -2.61 -12.74 -6.89
C LEU A 72 -2.54 -13.10 -8.39
N ALA A 73 -1.34 -13.09 -8.97
CA ALA A 73 -1.11 -13.53 -10.34
C ALA A 73 -0.91 -15.04 -10.46
N GLY A 74 -0.81 -15.77 -9.34
CA GLY A 74 -0.55 -17.21 -9.33
C GLY A 74 0.92 -17.59 -9.61
N GLU A 75 1.85 -16.64 -9.57
CA GLU A 75 3.29 -16.91 -9.77
C GLU A 75 3.92 -17.64 -8.58
N ILE A 76 3.31 -17.50 -7.40
CA ILE A 76 3.80 -18.09 -6.15
C ILE A 76 2.60 -18.76 -5.48
N THR A 77 2.64 -20.09 -5.43
CA THR A 77 1.61 -20.95 -4.85
C THR A 77 2.13 -21.75 -3.67
N SER A 78 3.46 -21.89 -3.57
CA SER A 78 4.16 -22.62 -2.53
C SER A 78 5.41 -21.85 -2.05
N HIS A 79 5.87 -22.13 -0.82
CA HIS A 79 7.12 -21.54 -0.32
C HIS A 79 8.33 -21.96 -1.19
N SER A 80 8.28 -23.15 -1.80
CA SER A 80 9.31 -23.65 -2.73
C SER A 80 9.43 -22.86 -4.02
N ASP A 81 8.42 -22.05 -4.39
CA ASP A 81 8.48 -21.19 -5.59
C ASP A 81 9.43 -19.99 -5.36
N LEU A 82 9.82 -19.73 -4.11
CA LEU A 82 10.77 -18.69 -3.74
C LEU A 82 12.21 -19.20 -3.91
N SER A 83 13.02 -18.49 -4.68
CA SER A 83 14.45 -18.77 -4.79
C SER A 83 15.18 -18.56 -3.45
N ASP A 84 16.35 -19.15 -3.27
CA ASP A 84 17.15 -19.01 -2.03
C ASP A 84 17.62 -17.59 -1.76
N THR A 85 17.73 -16.77 -2.81
CA THR A 85 18.09 -15.35 -2.72
C THR A 85 16.87 -14.43 -2.69
N ASP A 86 15.65 -14.97 -2.66
CA ASP A 86 14.43 -14.19 -2.69
C ASP A 86 14.25 -13.39 -1.40
N MET A 87 14.16 -12.06 -1.52
CA MET A 87 13.98 -11.16 -0.39
C MET A 87 12.64 -11.34 0.32
N LYS A 88 11.68 -12.07 -0.25
CA LYS A 88 10.46 -12.44 0.46
C LYS A 88 10.78 -13.37 1.64
N LYS A 89 11.77 -14.27 1.53
CA LYS A 89 12.16 -15.21 2.60
C LYS A 89 12.62 -14.54 3.90
N ILE A 90 13.15 -13.30 3.84
CA ILE A 90 13.54 -12.55 5.06
C ILE A 90 12.37 -11.85 5.74
N THR A 91 11.19 -11.82 5.12
CA THR A 91 10.02 -11.15 5.69
C THR A 91 9.14 -12.16 6.41
N PRO A 92 8.67 -11.87 7.65
CA PRO A 92 7.89 -12.82 8.45
C PRO A 92 6.63 -13.36 7.75
N ARG A 93 6.06 -12.56 6.83
CA ARG A 93 4.89 -12.93 6.04
C ARG A 93 5.14 -14.18 5.19
N TYR A 94 6.32 -14.29 4.57
CA TYR A 94 6.66 -15.39 3.65
C TYR A 94 7.61 -16.40 4.29
N ALA A 95 7.82 -16.34 5.61
CA ALA A 95 8.52 -17.39 6.34
C ALA A 95 7.80 -18.73 6.12
N GLN A 96 8.55 -19.83 6.12
CA GLN A 96 8.05 -21.16 5.79
C GLN A 96 6.86 -21.56 6.67
N GLU A 97 6.87 -21.17 7.94
CA GLU A 97 5.82 -21.44 8.92
C GLU A 97 4.55 -20.60 8.70
N SER A 98 4.72 -19.39 8.14
CA SER A 98 3.62 -18.45 7.86
C SER A 98 2.98 -18.69 6.48
N PHE A 99 3.74 -19.23 5.53
CA PHE A 99 3.33 -19.37 4.14
C PHE A 99 1.99 -20.08 3.92
N PRO A 100 1.62 -21.14 4.68
CA PRO A 100 0.34 -21.82 4.49
C PRO A 100 -0.90 -20.90 4.61
N LYS A 101 -0.79 -19.75 5.30
CA LYS A 101 -1.88 -18.76 5.42
C LYS A 101 -2.02 -17.85 4.21
N ILE A 102 -1.00 -17.78 3.35
CA ILE A 102 -0.99 -16.90 2.18
C ILE A 102 -2.01 -17.37 1.12
N PRO A 103 -2.06 -18.64 0.71
CA PRO A 103 -3.09 -19.11 -0.22
C PRO A 103 -4.52 -18.88 0.28
N GLU A 104 -4.79 -19.14 1.57
CA GLU A 104 -6.11 -18.88 2.19
C GLU A 104 -6.52 -17.41 2.05
N LEU A 105 -5.57 -16.51 2.26
CA LEU A 105 -5.76 -15.08 2.12
C LEU A 105 -5.98 -14.66 0.65
N VAL A 106 -5.28 -15.27 -0.30
CA VAL A 106 -5.45 -15.01 -1.74
C VAL A 106 -6.86 -15.41 -2.20
N GLU A 107 -7.41 -16.53 -1.70
CA GLU A 107 -8.78 -16.94 -2.01
C GLU A 107 -9.83 -15.92 -1.54
N ASN A 108 -9.59 -15.21 -0.43
CA ASN A 108 -10.51 -14.15 0.03
C ASN A 108 -10.57 -12.92 -0.90
N PHE A 109 -9.68 -12.81 -1.89
CA PHE A 109 -9.68 -11.74 -2.90
C PHE A 109 -10.35 -12.11 -4.21
N LYS A 110 -10.69 -13.39 -4.42
CA LYS A 110 -11.42 -13.88 -5.58
C LYS A 110 -12.92 -13.76 -5.36
#